data_AF-R5Q297-F1
#
_entry.id   AF-R5Q297-F1
#
_cell.length_a   1.000
_cell.length_b   1.000
_cell.length_c   1.000
_cell.angle_alpha   90.00
_cell.angle_beta   90.00
_cell.angle_gamma   90.00
#
_symmetry.space_group_name_H-M   'P 1'
#
loop_
_entity.id
_entity.type
_entity.pdbx_description
1 polymer ?
#
loop_
_entity_poly.entity_id
_entity_poly.type
_entity_poly.pdbx_seq_one_letter_code
_entity_poly.pdbx_strand_id
1 'polypeptide(L)'
;MVATQTGPEQEGFYDILQNGAGDLLISIRARAGEPENPRIVYDGGKHALLYRQQGFSITLDFIHPDARAPLAHAESVLIVEFEGDEVMREYEVPVRFVKKLPLSPENLPTLPQ
;
A
#
# COMPACT_ATOMS: atom_id res chain seq x y z
N MET A 1 -25.51 -11.77 6.42
CA MET A 1 -25.33 -10.96 5.21
C MET A 1 -24.10 -10.10 5.46
N VAL A 2 -22.97 -10.43 4.83
CA VAL A 2 -21.70 -9.71 5.04
C VAL A 2 -21.75 -8.48 4.14
N ALA A 3 -21.62 -7.29 4.72
CA ALA A 3 -21.58 -6.05 3.96
C ALA A 3 -20.44 -6.14 2.93
N THR A 4 -20.79 -6.05 1.65
CA THR A 4 -19.82 -5.94 0.57
C THR A 4 -19.14 -4.60 0.78
N GLN A 5 -17.89 -4.59 1.27
CA GLN A 5 -17.14 -3.35 1.39
C GLN A 5 -16.82 -2.87 -0.02
N THR A 6 -17.55 -1.84 -0.47
CA THR A 6 -17.42 -1.22 -1.80
C THR A 6 -16.31 -0.16 -1.78
N GLY A 7 -15.12 -0.53 -1.31
CA GLY A 7 -13.99 0.40 -1.14
C GLY A 7 -12.65 -0.34 -1.08
N PRO A 8 -11.52 0.40 -1.11
CA PRO A 8 -10.20 -0.20 -0.92
C PRO A 8 -10.14 -0.92 0.43
N GLU A 9 -9.55 -2.12 0.43
CA GLU A 9 -9.29 -2.86 1.66
C GLU A 9 -8.21 -2.12 2.46
N GLN A 10 -8.31 -2.05 3.78
CA GLN A 10 -7.23 -1.48 4.61
C GLN A 10 -6.22 -2.57 4.97
N GLU A 11 -4.92 -2.28 4.81
CA GLU A 11 -3.89 -3.11 5.41
C GLU A 11 -3.78 -2.83 6.91
N GLY A 12 -3.85 -3.90 7.72
CA GLY A 12 -3.86 -3.77 9.17
C GLY A 12 -2.47 -3.52 9.75
N PHE A 13 -1.48 -4.29 9.27
CA PHE A 13 -0.09 -4.21 9.69
C PHE A 13 0.81 -4.28 8.47
N TYR A 14 1.73 -3.32 8.35
CA TYR A 14 2.74 -3.26 7.31
C TYR A 14 3.93 -2.45 7.80
N ASP A 15 5.11 -2.72 7.25
CA ASP A 15 6.31 -1.90 7.47
C ASP A 15 6.74 -1.24 6.17
N ILE A 16 7.34 -0.06 6.27
CA ILE A 16 8.12 0.55 5.18
C ILE A 16 9.57 0.59 5.64
N LEU A 17 10.42 -0.17 4.96
CA LEU A 17 11.84 -0.26 5.25
C LEU A 17 12.62 0.42 4.12
N GLN A 18 13.71 1.10 4.48
CA GLN A 18 14.64 1.71 3.53
C GLN A 18 16.01 1.08 3.69
N ASN A 19 16.61 0.64 2.59
CA ASN A 19 17.98 0.13 2.59
C ASN A 19 19.01 1.29 2.54
N GLY A 20 20.30 0.98 2.62
CA GLY A 20 21.36 1.99 2.58
C GLY A 20 21.54 2.72 1.23
N ALA A 21 20.97 2.19 0.15
CA ALA A 21 20.98 2.83 -1.18
C ALA A 21 19.77 3.76 -1.40
N GLY A 22 18.78 3.71 -0.51
CA GLY A 22 17.57 4.51 -0.55
C GLY A 22 16.35 3.78 -1.11
N ASP A 23 16.50 2.52 -1.54
CA ASP A 23 15.39 1.71 -2.05
C ASP A 23 14.45 1.32 -0.91
N LEU A 24 13.16 1.21 -1.24
CA LEU A 24 12.11 0.93 -0.28
C LEU A 24 11.55 -0.47 -0.45
N LEU A 25 11.24 -1.10 0.68
CA LEU A 25 10.45 -2.31 0.79
C LEU A 25 9.19 -2.00 1.58
N ILE A 26 8.04 -2.52 1.15
CA ILE A 26 6.80 -2.54 1.93
C ILE A 26 6.35 -3.99 2.15
N SER A 27 6.25 -4.39 3.41
CA SER A 27 5.76 -5.72 3.80
C SER A 27 4.25 -5.66 4.03
N ILE A 28 3.48 -6.56 3.41
CA ILE A 28 2.02 -6.65 3.59
C ILE A 28 1.60 -8.10 3.78
N ARG A 29 0.39 -8.36 4.28
CA ARG A 29 -0.14 -9.75 4.25
C ARG A 29 -0.41 -10.18 2.82
N ALA A 30 -0.24 -11.47 2.53
CA ALA A 30 -0.55 -12.05 1.23
C ALA A 30 -2.05 -11.98 0.91
N ARG A 31 -2.38 -11.90 -0.38
CA ARG A 31 -3.76 -12.01 -0.89
C ARG A 31 -3.87 -13.12 -1.91
N ALA A 32 -5.10 -13.58 -2.10
CA ALA A 32 -5.43 -14.52 -3.16
C ALA A 32 -5.27 -13.87 -4.55
N GLY A 33 -4.87 -14.69 -5.53
CA GLY A 33 -4.59 -14.25 -6.89
C GLY A 33 -3.24 -13.57 -7.05
N GLU A 34 -2.82 -13.35 -8.28
CA GLU A 34 -1.54 -12.72 -8.61
C GLU A 34 -1.66 -11.19 -8.70
N PRO A 35 -0.59 -10.44 -8.39
CA PRO A 35 -0.56 -9.02 -8.71
C PRO A 35 -0.64 -8.81 -10.23
N GLU A 36 -1.45 -7.84 -10.66
CA GLU A 36 -1.67 -7.55 -12.08
C GLU A 36 -1.54 -6.05 -12.34
N ASN A 37 -0.45 -5.66 -13.02
CA ASN A 37 -0.08 -4.27 -13.28
C ASN A 37 -0.14 -3.38 -12.02
N PRO A 38 0.54 -3.78 -10.93
CA PRO A 38 0.43 -3.10 -9.66
C PRO A 38 0.96 -1.67 -9.73
N ARG A 39 0.41 -0.77 -8.94
CA ARG A 39 0.87 0.62 -8.83
C ARG A 39 0.53 1.19 -7.47
N ILE A 40 1.44 2.00 -6.92
CA ILE A 40 1.16 2.83 -5.76
C ILE A 40 0.78 4.23 -6.24
N VAL A 41 -0.26 4.79 -5.66
CA VAL A 41 -0.59 6.21 -5.80
C VAL A 41 -0.41 6.86 -4.44
N TYR A 42 0.39 7.94 -4.40
CA TYR A 42 0.78 8.59 -3.17
C TYR A 42 0.78 10.11 -3.32
N ASP A 43 0.33 10.83 -2.29
CA ASP A 43 0.28 12.30 -2.29
C ASP A 43 1.26 12.96 -1.30
N GLY A 44 2.16 12.18 -0.70
CA GLY A 44 3.09 12.65 0.35
C GLY A 44 2.46 12.71 1.74
N GLY A 45 1.18 12.34 1.87
CA GLY A 45 0.44 12.37 3.12
C GLY A 45 0.65 11.13 3.99
N LYS A 46 -0.33 10.89 4.87
CA LYS A 46 -0.36 9.74 5.78
C LYS A 46 -0.97 8.47 5.16
N HIS A 47 -1.44 8.55 3.92
CA HIS A 47 -2.11 7.45 3.23
C HIS A 47 -1.45 7.20 1.87
N ALA A 48 -1.47 5.95 1.41
CA ALA A 48 -1.23 5.60 0.02
C ALA A 48 -2.23 4.53 -0.44
N LEU A 49 -2.41 4.42 -1.74
CA LEU A 49 -3.22 3.37 -2.35
C LEU A 49 -2.33 2.45 -3.19
N LEU A 50 -2.26 1.18 -2.82
CA LEU A 50 -1.70 0.12 -3.65
C LEU A 50 -2.85 -0.49 -4.48
N TYR A 51 -2.87 -0.21 -5.77
CA TYR A 51 -3.70 -0.97 -6.70
C TYR A 51 -2.93 -2.24 -7.05
N ARG A 52 -3.31 -3.36 -6.45
CA ARG A 52 -2.60 -4.64 -6.63
C ARG A 52 -3.00 -5.34 -7.93
N GLN A 53 -4.28 -5.32 -8.24
CA GLN A 53 -4.89 -5.89 -9.45
C GLN A 53 -6.19 -5.14 -9.78
N GLN A 54 -6.78 -5.42 -10.95
CA GLN A 54 -8.00 -4.73 -11.36
C GLN A 54 -9.13 -4.89 -10.33
N GLY A 55 -9.73 -3.77 -9.92
CA GLY A 55 -10.84 -3.77 -8.96
C GLY A 55 -10.46 -4.09 -7.51
N PHE A 56 -9.17 -4.30 -7.22
CA PHE A 56 -8.69 -4.59 -5.87
C PHE A 56 -7.52 -3.68 -5.49
N SER A 57 -7.77 -2.85 -4.49
CA SER A 57 -6.82 -1.87 -3.98
C SER A 57 -6.73 -1.95 -2.47
N ILE A 58 -5.53 -1.70 -1.97
CA ILE A 58 -5.17 -1.75 -0.56
C ILE A 58 -4.77 -0.34 -0.11
N THR A 59 -5.35 0.12 0.99
CA THR A 59 -4.97 1.37 1.64
C THR A 59 -3.85 1.11 2.64
N LEU A 60 -2.72 1.78 2.46
CA LEU A 60 -1.64 1.88 3.43
C LEU A 60 -1.90 3.12 4.28
N ASP A 61 -2.47 2.93 5.47
CA ASP A 61 -2.85 4.01 6.37
C ASP A 61 -1.78 4.27 7.44
N PHE A 62 -1.74 5.47 8.00
CA PHE A 62 -0.79 5.90 9.03
C PHE A 62 0.69 5.73 8.63
N ILE A 63 1.03 6.09 7.38
CA ILE A 63 2.43 6.09 6.92
C ILE A 63 3.29 6.93 7.88
N HIS A 64 4.29 6.26 8.45
CA HIS A 64 5.20 6.85 9.43
C HIS A 64 5.85 8.12 8.85
N PRO A 65 5.93 9.24 9.61
CA PRO A 65 6.47 10.51 9.10
C PRO A 65 7.82 10.37 8.38
N ASP A 66 8.72 9.56 8.91
CA ASP A 66 10.07 9.35 8.35
C ASP A 66 10.07 8.62 7.00
N ALA A 67 9.04 7.81 6.72
CA ALA A 67 8.90 7.09 5.45
C ALA A 67 8.26 7.95 4.34
N ARG A 68 7.63 9.08 4.69
CA ARG A 68 6.86 9.89 3.72
C ARG A 68 7.73 10.51 2.64
N ALA A 69 8.83 11.16 3.05
CA ALA A 69 9.73 11.79 2.10
C ALA A 69 10.40 10.74 1.19
N PRO A 70 10.98 9.64 1.70
CA PRO A 70 11.46 8.55 0.85
C PRO A 70 10.40 8.03 -0.13
N LEU A 71 9.20 7.71 0.35
CA LEU A 71 8.14 7.14 -0.51
C LEU A 71 7.67 8.13 -1.58
N ALA A 72 7.65 9.43 -1.28
CA ALA A 72 7.26 10.46 -2.25
C ALA A 72 8.27 10.64 -3.39
N HIS A 73 9.54 10.28 -3.18
CA HIS A 73 10.61 10.42 -4.17
C HIS A 73 10.98 9.09 -4.86
N ALA A 74 10.49 7.96 -4.35
CA ALA A 74 10.77 6.66 -4.94
C ALA A 74 10.14 6.53 -6.34
N GLU A 75 10.88 5.98 -7.30
CA GLU A 75 10.33 5.62 -8.61
C GLU A 75 9.53 4.30 -8.53
N SER A 76 10.02 3.37 -7.72
CA SER A 76 9.38 2.10 -7.41
C SER A 76 9.69 1.69 -5.96
N VAL A 77 8.90 0.76 -5.44
CA VAL A 77 9.16 0.06 -4.17
C VAL A 77 9.05 -1.43 -4.38
N LEU A 78 9.75 -2.20 -3.58
CA LEU A 78 9.58 -3.64 -3.49
C LEU A 78 8.39 -3.96 -2.58
N ILE A 79 7.36 -4.64 -3.09
CA ILE A 79 6.30 -5.19 -2.25
C ILE A 79 6.65 -6.64 -1.91
N VAL A 80 6.55 -6.98 -0.62
CA VAL A 80 6.68 -8.36 -0.15
C VAL A 80 5.40 -8.77 0.57
N GLU A 81 4.78 -9.84 0.07
CA GLU A 81 3.57 -10.43 0.63
C GLU A 81 3.91 -11.62 1.52
N PHE A 82 3.47 -11.59 2.78
CA PHE A 82 3.73 -12.64 3.77
C PHE A 82 2.47 -13.43 4.16
N GLU A 83 2.63 -14.72 4.40
CA GLU A 83 1.67 -15.56 5.12
C GLU A 83 2.37 -16.16 6.35
N GLY A 84 2.08 -15.62 7.53
CA GLY A 84 2.89 -15.91 8.73
C GLY A 84 4.33 -15.42 8.53
N ASP A 85 5.29 -16.34 8.66
CA ASP A 85 6.73 -16.05 8.48
C ASP A 85 7.22 -16.39 7.06
N GLU A 86 6.34 -16.84 6.16
CA GLU A 86 6.69 -17.25 4.80
C GLU A 86 6.48 -16.10 3.80
N VAL A 87 7.48 -15.87 2.95
CA VAL A 87 7.37 -14.96 1.81
C VAL A 87 6.61 -15.67 0.70
N MET A 88 5.42 -15.16 0.40
CA MET A 88 4.57 -15.70 -0.66
C MET A 88 4.88 -15.08 -2.01
N ARG A 89 5.15 -13.76 -2.05
CA ARG A 89 5.47 -13.03 -3.28
C ARG A 89 6.38 -11.85 -3.00
N GLU A 90 7.16 -11.51 -4.01
CA GLU A 90 8.00 -10.32 -4.06
C GLU A 90 7.89 -9.71 -5.47
N TYR A 91 7.59 -8.42 -5.56
CA TYR A 91 7.44 -7.74 -6.84
C TYR A 91 7.67 -6.23 -6.73
N GLU A 92 8.31 -5.65 -7.74
CA GLU A 92 8.48 -4.20 -7.83
C GLU A 92 7.18 -3.51 -8.24
N VAL A 93 6.88 -2.39 -7.59
CA VAL A 93 5.69 -1.60 -7.84
C VAL A 93 6.07 -0.14 -8.07
N PRO A 94 5.74 0.44 -9.24
CA PRO A 94 6.00 1.84 -9.50
C PRO A 94 5.16 2.73 -8.57
N VAL A 95 5.77 3.82 -8.11
CA VAL A 95 5.10 4.84 -7.31
C VAL A 95 4.73 6.00 -8.21
N ARG A 96 3.45 6.39 -8.17
CA ARG A 96 2.94 7.56 -8.86
C ARG A 96 2.57 8.63 -7.85
N PHE A 97 3.39 9.68 -7.80
CA PHE A 97 3.03 10.87 -7.04
C PHE A 97 1.83 11.59 -7.67
N VAL A 98 0.86 11.98 -6.85
CA VAL A 98 -0.33 12.75 -7.27
C VAL A 98 -0.57 13.92 -6.34
N LYS A 99 -1.27 14.95 -6.81
CA LYS A 99 -1.63 16.10 -5.98
C LYS A 99 -2.69 15.79 -4.91
N LYS A 100 -3.50 14.76 -5.14
CA LYS A 100 -4.60 14.34 -4.27
C LYS A 100 -4.93 12.88 -4.54
N LEU A 101 -5.05 12.09 -3.47
CA LEU A 101 -5.51 10.71 -3.58
C LEU A 101 -6.98 10.62 -4.00
N PRO A 102 -7.35 9.60 -4.81
CA PRO A 102 -8.74 9.28 -5.12
C PRO A 102 -9.42 8.55 -3.96
N LEU A 103 -9.29 9.08 -2.74
CA LEU A 103 -9.96 8.60 -1.53
C LEU A 103 -11.16 9.50 -1.24
N SER A 104 -12.34 8.90 -1.09
CA SER A 104 -13.52 9.58 -0.55
C SER A 104 -13.58 9.37 0.97
N PRO A 105 -14.16 10.30 1.76
CA PRO A 105 -14.33 10.13 3.21
C PRO A 105 -15.09 8.86 3.61
N GLU A 106 -16.00 8.41 2.75
CA GLU A 106 -16.77 7.16 2.90
C GLU A 106 -15.94 5.88 2.70
N ASN A 107 -14.76 6.02 2.08
CA ASN A 107 -13.80 4.94 1.79
C ASN A 107 -12.52 5.08 2.62
N LEU A 108 -12.46 6.06 3.53
CA LEU A 108 -11.38 6.14 4.51
C LEU A 108 -11.67 5.12 5.61
N PRO A 109 -10.66 4.37 6.05
CA PRO A 109 -10.83 3.53 7.22
C PRO A 109 -11.26 4.37 8.42
N THR A 110 -12.40 4.04 9.01
CA THR A 110 -12.83 4.63 10.27
C THR A 110 -11.93 4.09 11.36
N LEU A 111 -11.27 4.99 12.11
CA LEU A 111 -10.56 4.62 13.34
C LEU A 111 -11.49 3.72 14.18
N PRO A 112 -11.06 2.52 14.61
CA PRO A 112 -11.79 1.83 15.67
C PRO A 112 -11.81 2.75 16.90
N GLN A 113 -13.01 3.01 17.42
CA GLN A 113 -13.19 3.73 18.67
C GLN A 113 -12.74 2.89 19.86
#